data_AF-A0A3R8L0I9-F1
#
_entry.id   AF-A0A3R8L0I9-F1
#
_cell.length_a   1.000
_cell.length_b   1.000
_cell.length_c   1.000
_cell.angle_alpha   90.00
_cell.angle_beta   90.00
_cell.angle_gamma   90.00
#
_symmetry.space_group_name_H-M   'P 1'
#
loop_
_entity.id
_entity.type
_entity.pdbx_description
1 polymer ?
#
loop_
_entity_poly.entity_id
_entity_poly.type
_entity_poly.pdbx_seq_one_letter_code
_entity_poly.pdbx_strand_id
1 'polypeptide(L)'
;MEKIANRIVSYLDTDQAAWNEIERMQMILGLQVLIHNIVMTGTILFLALLTGMLWEAAILLTAYGALKMTVGGVHFKTSCACREYN
;
A
#
# COMPACT_ATOMS: atom_id res chain seq x y z
N MET A 1 -6.30 -8.50 9.14
CA MET A 1 -6.23 -7.74 7.87
C MET A 1 -6.57 -8.58 6.65
N GLU A 2 -6.21 -9.86 6.64
CA GLU A 2 -6.48 -10.82 5.54
C GLU A 2 -7.96 -10.92 5.10
N LYS A 3 -8.92 -11.00 6.04
CA LYS A 3 -10.36 -11.03 5.72
C LYS A 3 -10.88 -9.76 5.02
N ILE A 4 -10.26 -8.60 5.30
CA ILE A 4 -10.64 -7.32 4.68
C ILE A 4 -10.03 -7.23 3.29
N ALA A 5 -8.76 -7.63 3.15
CA ALA A 5 -8.09 -7.70 1.85
C ALA A 5 -8.81 -8.65 0.89
N ASN A 6 -9.16 -9.86 1.35
CA ASN A 6 -9.91 -10.83 0.55
C ASN A 6 -11.29 -10.33 0.12
N ARG A 7 -11.98 -9.54 0.97
CA ARG A 7 -13.26 -8.93 0.59
C ARG A 7 -13.09 -7.91 -0.54
N ILE A 8 -12.10 -7.04 -0.43
CA ILE A 8 -11.83 -6.00 -1.43
C ILE A 8 -11.34 -6.63 -2.74
N VAL A 9 -10.46 -7.62 -2.68
CA VAL A 9 -10.04 -8.41 -3.85
C VAL A 9 -11.25 -9.09 -4.50
N SER A 10 -12.17 -9.66 -3.71
CA SER A 10 -13.40 -10.24 -4.24
C SER A 10 -14.36 -9.22 -4.88
N TYR A 11 -14.30 -7.94 -4.51
CA TYR A 11 -15.03 -6.88 -5.21
C TYR A 11 -14.32 -6.42 -6.48
N LEU A 12 -12.99 -6.46 -6.52
CA LEU A 12 -12.20 -6.11 -7.71
C LEU A 12 -12.22 -7.24 -8.75
N ASP A 13 -12.34 -8.48 -8.30
CA ASP A 13 -12.44 -9.73 -9.06
C ASP A 13 -13.91 -10.05 -9.42
N THR A 14 -14.65 -9.04 -9.93
CA THR A 14 -16.05 -9.21 -10.35
C THR A 14 -16.15 -10.07 -11.63
N ASP A 15 -15.07 -10.14 -12.40
CA ASP A 15 -14.90 -11.01 -13.57
C ASP A 15 -13.90 -12.11 -13.18
N GLN A 16 -14.38 -13.17 -12.49
CA GLN A 16 -13.58 -14.28 -11.92
C GLN A 16 -12.69 -15.05 -12.92
N ALA A 17 -12.64 -14.63 -14.19
CA ALA A 17 -11.86 -15.22 -15.27
C ALA A 17 -10.61 -14.39 -15.65
N ALA A 18 -10.43 -13.18 -15.10
CA ALA A 18 -9.41 -12.25 -15.61
C ALA A 18 -8.04 -12.32 -14.91
N TRP A 19 -7.93 -12.93 -13.72
CA TRP A 19 -6.73 -12.85 -12.88
C TRP A 19 -6.23 -14.25 -12.52
N ASN A 20 -4.94 -14.51 -12.73
CA ASN A 20 -4.30 -15.75 -12.32
C ASN A 20 -4.09 -15.80 -10.79
N GLU A 21 -4.00 -16.99 -10.20
CA GLU A 21 -3.87 -17.19 -8.74
C GLU A 21 -2.70 -16.41 -8.12
N ILE A 22 -1.59 -16.30 -8.87
CA ILE A 22 -0.42 -15.52 -8.46
C ILE A 22 -0.73 -14.02 -8.40
N GLU A 23 -1.45 -13.49 -9.39
CA GLU A 23 -1.84 -12.07 -9.43
C GLU A 23 -2.81 -11.74 -8.29
N ARG A 24 -3.71 -12.68 -7.99
CA ARG A 24 -4.64 -12.58 -6.86
C ARG A 24 -3.90 -12.51 -5.52
N MET A 25 -2.93 -13.41 -5.29
CA MET A 25 -2.10 -13.38 -4.08
C MET A 25 -1.25 -12.10 -3.98
N GLN A 26 -0.68 -11.63 -5.09
CA GLN A 26 0.08 -10.37 -5.12
C GLN A 26 -0.82 -9.17 -4.78
N MET A 27 -2.06 -9.14 -5.27
CA MET A 27 -3.02 -8.08 -4.97
C MET A 27 -3.44 -8.10 -3.49
N ILE A 28 -3.73 -9.28 -2.93
CA ILE A 28 -4.05 -9.44 -1.50
C ILE A 28 -2.90 -8.93 -0.63
N LEU A 29 -1.67 -9.33 -0.95
CA LEU A 29 -0.48 -8.92 -0.20
C LEU A 29 -0.24 -7.40 -0.31
N GLY A 30 -0.34 -6.85 -1.52
CA GLY A 30 -0.18 -5.41 -1.76
C GLY A 30 -1.22 -4.59 -1.00
N LEU A 31 -2.47 -5.04 -1.01
CA LEU A 31 -3.55 -4.39 -0.28
C LEU A 31 -3.38 -4.50 1.24
N GLN A 32 -2.93 -5.64 1.75
CA GLN A 32 -2.63 -5.81 3.17
C GLN A 32 -1.51 -4.86 3.62
N VAL A 33 -0.45 -4.73 2.83
CA VAL A 33 0.64 -3.78 3.11
C VAL A 33 0.15 -2.33 3.04
N LEU A 34 -0.71 -2.00 2.08
CA LEU A 34 -1.29 -0.67 1.96
C LEU A 34 -2.14 -0.32 3.18
N ILE A 35 -3.08 -1.18 3.56
CA ILE A 35 -3.96 -0.97 4.72
C ILE A 35 -3.12 -0.85 5.99
N HIS A 36 -2.13 -1.72 6.17
CA HIS A 36 -1.25 -1.65 7.34
C HIS A 36 -0.52 -0.30 7.41
N ASN A 37 0.04 0.18 6.30
CA ASN A 37 0.75 1.45 6.26
C ASN A 37 -0.19 2.64 6.54
N ILE A 38 -1.41 2.63 6.02
CA ILE A 38 -2.42 3.68 6.27
C ILE A 38 -2.78 3.70 7.76
N VAL A 39 -3.08 2.54 8.34
CA VAL A 39 -3.44 2.44 9.76
C VAL A 39 -2.31 2.92 10.64
N MET A 40 -1.07 2.47 10.38
CA MET A 40 0.11 2.88 11.16
C MET A 40 0.39 4.39 11.03
N THR A 41 0.26 4.95 9.83
CA THR A 41 0.43 6.40 9.63
C THR A 41 -0.65 7.20 10.35
N GLY A 42 -1.90 6.73 10.27
CA GLY A 42 -3.03 7.33 10.96
C GLY A 42 -2.87 7.32 12.47
N THR A 43 -2.40 6.21 13.05
CA THR A 43 -2.16 6.15 14.51
C THR A 43 -1.03 7.08 14.96
N ILE A 44 0.05 7.18 14.19
CA ILE A 44 1.15 8.12 14.49
C ILE A 44 0.67 9.57 14.45
N LEU A 45 -0.10 9.96 13.42
CA LEU A 45 -0.67 11.30 13.32
C LEU A 45 -1.69 11.59 14.43
N PHE A 46 -2.50 10.60 14.81
CA PHE A 46 -3.44 10.73 15.90
C PHE A 46 -2.74 10.92 17.26
N LEU A 47 -1.68 10.16 17.52
CA LEU A 47 -0.86 10.34 18.72
C LEU A 47 -0.17 11.72 18.73
N ALA A 48 0.36 12.16 17.58
CA ALA A 48 0.98 13.47 17.44
C ALA A 48 0.00 14.62 17.71
N LEU A 49 -1.27 14.46 17.32
CA LEU A 49 -2.35 15.40 17.61
C LEU A 49 -2.59 15.51 19.13
N LEU A 50 -2.64 14.38 19.83
CA LEU A 50 -2.83 14.35 21.28
C LEU A 50 -1.65 14.97 22.04
N THR A 51 -0.43 14.82 21.54
CA THR A 51 0.78 15.37 22.15
C THR A 51 1.10 16.81 21.73
N GLY A 52 0.33 17.38 20.80
CA GLY A 52 0.59 18.73 20.26
C GLY A 52 1.81 18.85 19.35
N MET A 53 2.38 17.73 18.88
CA MET A 53 3.61 17.67 18.06
C MET A 53 3.31 17.40 16.58
N LEU A 54 2.27 18.05 16.05
CA LEU A 54 1.80 17.81 14.69
C LEU A 54 2.85 18.16 13.63
N TRP A 55 3.61 19.23 13.86
CA TRP A 55 4.59 19.75 12.90
C TRP A 55 5.80 18.84 12.79
N GLU A 56 6.34 18.39 13.92
CA GLU A 56 7.44 17.45 14.01
C GLU A 56 7.05 16.11 13.39
N ALA A 57 5.84 15.62 13.68
CA ALA A 57 5.31 14.41 13.09
C ALA A 57 5.14 14.52 11.56
N ALA A 58 4.71 15.68 11.05
CA ALA A 58 4.58 15.91 9.61
C ALA A 58 5.95 15.89 8.91
N ILE A 59 6.97 16.50 9.50
CA ILE A 59 8.34 16.48 8.97
C ILE A 59 8.88 15.05 8.96
N LEU A 60 8.73 14.33 10.07
CA LEU A 60 9.19 12.96 10.20
C LEU A 60 8.49 12.02 9.20
N LEU A 61 7.18 12.18 9.04
CA LEU A 61 6.39 11.40 8.09
C LEU A 61 6.81 11.66 6.65
N THR A 62 7.07 12.92 6.30
CA THR A 62 7.52 13.31 4.94
C THR A 62 8.92 12.77 4.65
N ALA A 63 9.85 12.88 5.61
CA ALA A 63 11.20 12.35 5.49
C ALA A 63 11.21 10.82 5.36
N TYR A 64 10.42 10.13 6.20
CA TYR A 64 10.26 8.69 6.12
C TYR A 64 9.59 8.25 4.82
N GLY A 65 8.57 8.97 4.35
CA GLY A 65 7.93 8.72 3.05
C GLY A 65 8.90 8.84 1.89
N ALA A 66 9.71 9.90 1.86
CA ALA A 66 10.74 10.10 0.85
C ALA A 66 11.83 9.00 0.89
N LEU A 67 12.27 8.60 2.09
CA LEU A 67 13.21 7.49 2.26
C LEU A 67 12.60 6.17 1.76
N LYS A 68 11.33 5.91 2.06
CA LYS A 68 10.65 4.69 1.62
C LYS A 68 10.47 4.64 0.11
N MET A 69 10.21 5.77 -0.54
CA MET A 69 10.14 5.87 -2.00
C MET A 69 11.51 5.65 -2.66
N THR A 70 12.59 6.15 -2.06
CA THR A 70 13.95 6.00 -2.59
C THR A 70 14.50 4.59 -2.39
N VAL A 71 14.29 3.96 -1.23
CA VAL A 71 14.80 2.61 -0.91
C VAL A 71 13.90 1.50 -1.44
N GLY A 72 12.58 1.71 -1.43
CA GLY A 72 11.62 0.76 -1.99
C GLY A 72 11.64 0.69 -3.51
N GLY A 73 12.35 1.63 -4.16
CA GLY A 73 12.35 1.81 -5.60
C GLY A 73 11.00 2.33 -6.08
N VAL A 74 10.97 3.54 -6.63
CA VAL A 74 9.85 3.95 -7.48
C VAL A 74 9.97 3.14 -8.78
N HIS A 75 9.51 1.89 -8.75
CA HIS A 75 9.55 0.97 -9.88
C HIS A 75 8.44 1.32 -10.90
N PHE A 76 8.34 2.59 -11.28
CA PHE A 76 7.39 3.08 -12.29
C PHE A 76 7.76 2.64 -13.72
N LYS A 77 8.91 1.97 -13.89
CA LYS A 77 9.42 1.57 -15.21
C LYS A 77 9.09 0.15 -15.65
N THR A 78 8.48 -0.68 -14.81
CA THR A 78 8.29 -2.11 -15.16
C THR A 78 6.86 -2.65 -15.01
N SER A 79 5.87 -1.83 -14.64
CA SER A 79 4.47 -2.31 -14.66
C SER A 79 3.89 -2.31 -16.08
N CYS A 80 4.33 -1.42 -16.98
CA CYS A 80 3.93 -1.46 -18.40
C CYS A 80 4.77 -2.44 -19.22
N ALA A 81 6.04 -2.66 -18.88
CA ALA A 81 6.94 -3.54 -19.64
C ALA A 81 6.57 -5.03 -19.54
N CYS A 82 5.86 -5.45 -18.48
CA CYS A 82 5.35 -6.81 -18.35
C CYS A 82 4.04 -7.07 -19.11
N ARG A 83 3.47 -6.08 -19.82
CA ARG A 83 2.26 -6.25 -20.66
C ARG A 83 2.58 -6.49 -22.15
N GLU A 84 3.82 -6.27 -22.58
CA GLU A 84 4.24 -6.40 -23.99
C GLU A 84 4.95 -7.71 -24.33
N TYR A 85 5.09 -8.64 -23.37
CA TYR A 85 5.58 -10.00 -23.60
C TYR A 85 4.69 -11.03 -22.91
N ASN A 86 3.49 -11.22 -23.46
CA ASN A 86 2.81 -12.51 -23.55
C ASN A 86 1.79 -12.45 -24.69
#